data_AF-A0A2E8WG22-F1
#
_entry.id   AF-A0A2E8WG22-F1
#
_cell.length_a   1.000
_cell.length_b   1.000
_cell.length_c   1.000
_cell.angle_alpha   90.00
_cell.angle_beta   90.00
_cell.angle_gamma   90.00
#
_symmetry.space_group_name_H-M   'P 1'
#
loop_
_entity.id
_entity.type
_entity.pdbx_description
1 polymer ?
#
loop_
_entity_poly.entity_id
_entity_poly.type
_entity_poly.pdbx_seq_one_letter_code
_entity_poly.pdbx_strand_id
1 'polypeptide(L)'
;MIEVVGEMLPEMDLTVAVTKPCVNCYTPNGLPYIWALPGNERLIICAGGNSRAAKSSDELGRLAARLRMGEWDSTFDVEQFVPVIL
;
A
#
# COMPACT_ATOMS: atom_id res chain seq x y z
N MET A 1 -19.06 -2.51 -15.50
CA MET A 1 -18.52 -1.27 -14.88
C MET A 1 -19.02 -0.04 -15.62
N ILE A 2 -18.79 0.08 -16.94
CA ILE A 2 -19.27 1.22 -17.74
C ILE A 2 -20.80 1.41 -17.64
N GLU A 3 -21.59 0.33 -17.73
CA GLU A 3 -23.06 0.38 -17.57
C GLU A 3 -23.49 0.97 -16.22
N VAL A 4 -22.99 0.39 -15.11
CA VAL A 4 -23.25 0.88 -13.74
C VAL A 4 -22.84 2.35 -13.58
N VAL A 5 -21.70 2.73 -14.15
CA VAL A 5 -21.22 4.11 -14.10
C VAL A 5 -22.14 5.06 -14.88
N GLY A 6 -22.65 4.64 -16.05
CA GLY A 6 -23.61 5.41 -16.84
C GLY A 6 -24.98 5.56 -16.16
N GLU A 7 -25.43 4.53 -15.43
CA GLU A 7 -26.64 4.62 -14.61
C GLU A 7 -26.47 5.59 -13.43
N MET A 8 -25.31 5.59 -12.78
CA MET A 8 -25.03 6.45 -11.63
C MET A 8 -24.65 7.89 -12.01
N LEU A 9 -24.04 8.09 -13.18
CA LEU A 9 -23.54 9.37 -13.69
C LEU A 9 -24.01 9.56 -15.14
N PRO A 10 -25.31 9.84 -15.36
CA PRO A 10 -25.92 9.84 -16.69
C PRO A 10 -25.39 10.94 -17.62
N GLU A 11 -24.75 11.99 -17.07
CA GLU A 11 -24.17 13.10 -17.85
C GLU A 11 -22.69 12.87 -18.22
N MET A 12 -22.07 11.78 -17.75
CA MET A 12 -20.65 11.52 -18.03
C MET A 12 -20.45 10.96 -19.44
N ASP A 13 -19.56 11.58 -20.21
CA ASP A 13 -19.15 11.05 -21.51
C ASP A 13 -18.35 9.75 -21.33
N LEU A 14 -18.97 8.63 -21.70
CA LEU A 14 -18.41 7.29 -21.62
C LEU A 14 -17.96 6.74 -22.97
N THR A 15 -17.88 7.58 -24.01
CA THR A 15 -17.47 7.15 -25.37
C THR A 15 -16.04 6.63 -25.42
N VAL A 16 -15.18 7.05 -24.49
CA VAL A 16 -13.81 6.57 -24.34
C VAL A 16 -13.58 6.07 -22.91
N ALA A 17 -13.49 4.76 -22.75
CA ALA A 17 -13.18 4.11 -21.49
C ALA A 17 -12.07 3.07 -21.68
N VAL A 18 -11.12 3.05 -20.74
CA VAL A 18 -9.99 2.11 -20.76
C VAL A 18 -9.91 1.39 -19.42
N THR A 19 -9.92 0.06 -19.46
CA THR A 19 -9.68 -0.77 -18.29
C THR A 19 -8.17 -0.99 -18.12
N LYS A 20 -7.64 -0.59 -16.96
CA LYS A 20 -6.25 -0.84 -16.56
C LYS A 20 -6.22 -1.80 -15.38
N PRO A 21 -6.06 -3.12 -15.60
CA PRO A 21 -5.98 -4.07 -14.51
C PRO A 21 -4.73 -3.79 -13.66
N CYS A 22 -4.87 -3.90 -12.34
CA CYS A 22 -3.76 -3.80 -11.40
C CYS A 22 -3.81 -4.98 -10.42
N VAL A 23 -2.64 -5.43 -9.98
CA VAL A 23 -2.52 -6.53 -9.02
C VAL A 23 -2.45 -5.96 -7.62
N ASN A 24 -3.22 -6.54 -6.71
CA ASN A 24 -3.14 -6.26 -5.29
C ASN A 24 -2.40 -7.40 -4.59
N CYS A 25 -1.32 -7.07 -3.88
CA CYS A 25 -0.58 -8.02 -3.07
C CYS A 25 -1.08 -7.92 -1.63
N TYR A 26 -1.96 -8.86 -1.25
CA TYR A 26 -2.50 -8.93 0.11
C TYR A 26 -1.53 -9.63 1.06
N THR A 27 -1.22 -8.99 2.19
CA THR A 27 -0.49 -9.62 3.30
C THR A 27 -1.45 -10.40 4.20
N PRO A 28 -1.00 -11.45 4.93
CA PRO A 28 -1.87 -12.25 5.79
C PRO A 28 -2.57 -11.47 6.91
N ASN A 29 -1.92 -10.42 7.45
CA ASN A 29 -2.49 -9.59 8.51
C ASN A 29 -3.24 -8.35 7.98
N GLY A 30 -3.30 -8.14 6.66
CA GLY A 30 -3.97 -7.00 6.06
C GLY A 30 -3.26 -5.65 6.25
N LEU A 31 -2.08 -5.61 6.86
CA LEU A 31 -1.22 -4.42 6.99
C LEU A 31 -0.03 -4.49 6.02
N PRO A 32 0.46 -3.35 5.51
CA PRO A 32 1.67 -3.35 4.70
C PRO A 32 2.86 -3.82 5.51
N TYR A 33 3.87 -4.34 4.83
CA TYR A 33 5.15 -4.62 5.46
C TYR A 33 6.05 -3.40 5.41
N ILE A 34 6.60 -3.02 6.56
CA ILE A 34 7.60 -1.96 6.71
C ILE A 34 8.63 -2.48 7.70
N TRP A 35 9.74 -3.03 7.19
CA TRP A 35 10.72 -3.69 8.03
C TRP A 35 12.12 -3.66 7.40
N ALA A 36 13.14 -3.80 8.23
CA ALA A 36 14.50 -4.00 7.77
C ALA A 36 14.72 -5.45 7.35
N LEU A 37 15.41 -5.68 6.23
CA LEU A 37 15.73 -7.04 5.79
C LEU A 37 16.66 -7.72 6.81
N PRO A 38 16.36 -8.94 7.30
CA PRO A 38 17.25 -9.67 8.19
C PRO A 38 18.64 -9.85 7.58
N GLY A 39 19.68 -9.53 8.34
CA GLY A 39 21.07 -9.54 7.87
C GLY A 39 21.49 -8.31 7.04
N ASN A 40 20.59 -7.37 6.75
CA ASN A 40 20.93 -6.09 6.13
C ASN A 40 19.98 -4.96 6.55
N GLU A 41 20.29 -4.33 7.69
CA GLU A 41 19.50 -3.22 8.25
C GLU A 41 19.45 -1.96 7.37
N ARG A 42 20.31 -1.88 6.35
CA ARG A 42 20.30 -0.75 5.42
C ARG A 42 19.25 -0.88 4.33
N LEU A 43 18.67 -2.06 4.14
CA LEU A 43 17.62 -2.32 3.18
C LEU A 43 16.27 -2.40 3.90
N ILE A 44 15.44 -1.38 3.70
CA ILE A 44 14.06 -1.38 4.19
C ILE A 44 13.14 -1.88 3.09
N ILE A 45 12.25 -2.81 3.45
CA ILE A 45 11.19 -3.31 2.60
C ILE A 45 9.91 -2.56 2.99
N CYS A 46 9.28 -1.93 2.00
CA CYS A 46 7.96 -1.31 2.11
C CYS A 46 7.05 -1.89 1.02
N ALA A 47 6.25 -2.90 1.35
CA ALA A 47 5.51 -3.69 0.37
C ALA A 47 4.14 -4.15 0.90
N GLY A 48 3.32 -4.81 0.06
CA GLY A 48 2.05 -5.37 0.51
C GLY A 48 0.97 -4.31 0.77
N GLY A 49 0.79 -3.38 -0.17
CA GLY A 49 -0.08 -2.21 -0.01
C GLY A 49 -1.58 -2.48 0.15
N ASN A 50 -2.05 -3.73 0.00
CA ASN A 50 -3.42 -4.17 0.30
C ASN A 50 -4.54 -3.25 -0.25
N SER A 51 -4.42 -2.83 -1.52
CA SER A 51 -5.35 -1.92 -2.21
C SER A 51 -5.46 -0.51 -1.62
N ARG A 52 -4.54 -0.15 -0.71
CA ARG A 52 -4.52 1.13 0.02
C ARG A 52 -3.23 1.91 -0.19
N ALA A 53 -2.19 1.29 -0.74
CA ALA A 53 -0.91 1.97 -0.96
C ALA A 53 -1.01 3.22 -1.82
N ALA A 54 -1.86 3.28 -2.85
CA ALA A 54 -1.97 4.46 -3.70
C ALA A 54 -2.40 5.73 -2.95
N LYS A 55 -3.29 5.60 -1.95
CA LYS A 55 -3.73 6.73 -1.11
C LYS A 55 -2.78 7.03 0.06
N SER A 56 -1.97 6.04 0.45
CA SER A 56 -1.14 6.07 1.65
C SER A 56 0.35 6.11 1.34
N SER A 57 0.74 6.25 0.07
CA SER A 57 2.12 6.08 -0.40
C SER A 57 3.09 7.01 0.30
N ASP A 58 2.67 8.26 0.52
CA ASP A 58 3.51 9.29 1.10
C ASP A 58 3.84 8.94 2.55
N GLU A 59 2.83 8.54 3.34
CA GLU A 59 3.03 8.16 4.73
C GLU A 59 3.79 6.82 4.85
N LEU A 60 3.52 5.86 3.98
CA LEU A 60 4.28 4.59 3.96
C LEU A 60 5.76 4.83 3.62
N GLY A 61 6.05 5.70 2.65
CA GLY A 61 7.41 6.10 2.31
C GLY A 61 8.10 6.85 3.45
N ARG A 62 7.38 7.76 4.12
CA ARG A 62 7.86 8.46 5.31
C ARG A 62 8.21 7.47 6.41
N LEU A 63 7.31 6.57 6.78
CA LEU A 63 7.54 5.55 7.82
C LEU A 63 8.71 4.63 7.48
N ALA A 64 8.86 4.19 6.23
CA ALA A 64 10.00 3.40 5.80
C ALA A 64 11.33 4.16 5.94
N ALA A 65 11.35 5.45 5.59
CA ALA A 65 12.53 6.31 5.76
C ALA A 65 12.84 6.53 7.25
N ARG A 66 11.83 6.78 8.07
CA ARG A 66 11.95 6.93 9.52
C ARG A 66 12.52 5.66 10.18
N LEU A 67 12.02 4.49 9.80
CA LEU A 67 12.58 3.20 10.22
C LEU A 67 14.04 3.06 9.81
N ARG A 68 14.41 3.43 8.57
CA ARG A 68 15.81 3.40 8.11
C ARG A 68 16.74 4.26 8.96
N MET A 69 16.24 5.38 9.47
CA MET A 69 16.98 6.30 10.33
C MET A 69 17.01 5.86 11.81
N GLY A 70 16.30 4.78 12.17
CA GLY A 70 16.17 4.32 13.55
C GLY A 70 15.20 5.15 14.40
N GLU A 71 14.28 5.87 13.74
CA GLU A 71 13.41 6.85 14.41
C GLU A 71 11.93 6.58 14.11
N TRP A 72 11.34 5.54 14.71
CA TRP A 72 9.91 5.27 14.55
C TRP A 72 9.06 6.28 15.33
N ASP A 73 8.27 7.09 14.62
CA ASP A 73 7.47 8.19 15.19
C ASP A 73 5.96 8.05 14.94
N SER A 74 5.51 6.83 14.64
CA SER A 74 4.11 6.52 14.46
C SER A 74 3.43 6.17 15.78
N THR A 75 2.12 6.38 15.85
CA THR A 75 1.29 5.85 16.93
C THR A 75 1.04 4.34 16.81
N PHE A 76 1.31 3.75 15.64
CA PHE A 76 1.25 2.30 15.45
C PHE A 76 2.51 1.64 15.99
N ASP A 77 2.38 0.40 16.47
CA ASP A 77 3.54 -0.39 16.86
C ASP A 77 4.25 -0.89 15.59
N VAL A 78 5.57 -0.70 15.53
CA VAL A 78 6.41 -1.11 14.40
C VAL A 78 6.28 -2.61 14.12
N GLU A 79 6.07 -3.42 15.16
CA GLU A 79 6.00 -4.88 15.00
C GLU A 79 4.74 -5.36 14.28
N GLN A 80 3.73 -4.50 14.14
CA GLN A 80 2.55 -4.78 13.33
C GLN A 80 2.87 -4.84 11.82
N PHE A 81 4.01 -4.27 11.41
CA PHE A 81 4.44 -4.15 10.01
C PHE A 81 5.55 -5.13 9.64
N VAL A 82 5.98 -5.99 10.56
CA VAL A 82 6.94 -7.06 10.26
C VAL A 82 6.24 -8.19 9.48
N PRO A 83 6.88 -8.80 8.46
CA PRO A 83 6.26 -9.87 7.70
C PRO A 83 5.91 -11.09 8.52
N VAL A 84 4.70 -11.58 8.29
CA VAL A 84 4.26 -12.92 8.70
C VAL A 84 4.56 -13.85 7.53
N ILE A 85 5.67 -14.59 7.63
CA ILE A 85 6.04 -15.62 6.65
C ILE A 85 5.43 -16.93 7.14
N LEU A 86 4.54 -17.51 6.34
CA LEU A 86 3.94 -18.82 6.56
C LEU A 86 4.93 -19.94 6.19
#